data_AF-A0A095TA20-F1
#
_entry.id   AF-A0A095TA20-F1
#
_cell.length_a   1.000
_cell.length_b   1.000
_cell.length_c   1.000
_cell.angle_alpha   90.00
_cell.angle_beta   90.00
_cell.angle_gamma   90.00
#
_symmetry.space_group_name_H-M   'P 1'
#
loop_
_entity.id
_entity.type
_entity.pdbx_description
1 polymer ?
#
loop_
_entity_poly.entity_id
_entity_poly.type
_entity_poly.pdbx_seq_one_letter_code
_entity_poly.pdbx_strand_id
1 'polypeptide(L)'
;MRYLLIATLLVLISGCASRPQGRLCDGEVASLYGKSLGKTNAWIFDQVTHFTISKQSVRIDSGLLSSTDNQRYIPSSVTAEGYYAQRLGNNRFRLINAPQNLMITWTCPAPGTE
;
A
#
# COMPACT_ATOMS: atom_id res chain seq x y z
N MET A 1 -5.98 -40.57 -19.98
CA MET A 1 -5.59 -40.25 -18.58
C MET A 1 -4.58 -39.11 -18.47
N ARG A 2 -3.51 -39.06 -19.28
CA ARG A 2 -2.48 -38.00 -19.22
C ARG A 2 -2.99 -36.58 -19.54
N TYR A 3 -3.97 -36.43 -20.45
CA TYR A 3 -4.57 -35.13 -20.79
C TYR A 3 -5.51 -34.56 -19.71
N LEU A 4 -6.13 -35.42 -18.88
CA LEU A 4 -6.98 -35.01 -17.76
C LEU A 4 -6.15 -34.39 -16.61
N LEU A 5 -4.93 -34.85 -16.40
CA LEU A 5 -3.98 -34.29 -15.42
C LEU A 5 -3.47 -32.90 -15.84
N ILE A 6 -3.29 -32.67 -17.14
CA ILE A 6 -2.84 -31.36 -17.65
C ILE A 6 -3.97 -30.32 -17.55
N ALA A 7 -5.21 -30.72 -17.84
CA ALA A 7 -6.38 -29.84 -17.74
C ALA A 7 -6.70 -29.44 -16.28
N THR A 8 -6.53 -30.36 -15.32
CA THR A 8 -6.69 -30.05 -13.89
C THR A 8 -5.59 -29.14 -13.36
N LEU A 9 -4.35 -29.28 -13.85
CA LEU A 9 -3.26 -28.38 -13.50
C LEU A 9 -3.51 -26.94 -13.99
N LEU A 10 -4.09 -26.76 -15.19
CA LEU A 10 -4.40 -25.44 -15.76
C LEU A 10 -5.54 -24.70 -15.04
N VAL A 11 -6.51 -25.41 -14.48
CA VAL A 11 -7.59 -24.80 -13.67
C VAL A 11 -7.10 -24.37 -12.28
N LEU A 12 -6.08 -25.04 -11.73
CA LEU A 12 -5.49 -24.67 -10.44
C LEU A 12 -4.64 -23.39 -10.49
N ILE A 13 -4.23 -22.93 -11.69
CA ILE A 13 -3.43 -21.71 -11.87
C ILE A 13 -4.25 -20.46 -12.19
N SER A 14 -5.59 -20.56 -12.31
CA SER A 14 -6.44 -19.37 -12.25
C SER A 14 -6.55 -18.90 -10.81
N GLY A 15 -5.42 -18.47 -10.23
CA GLY A 15 -5.40 -17.75 -8.98
C GLY A 15 -6.35 -16.56 -9.11
N CYS A 16 -7.27 -16.43 -8.16
CA CYS A 16 -8.22 -15.33 -8.09
C CYS A 16 -7.47 -13.99 -8.14
N ALA A 17 -7.35 -13.42 -9.34
CA ALA A 17 -6.90 -12.05 -9.52
C ALA A 17 -8.08 -11.12 -9.18
N SER A 18 -8.57 -11.19 -7.94
CA SER A 18 -9.41 -10.12 -7.42
C SER A 18 -8.50 -8.91 -7.26
N ARG A 19 -8.74 -7.87 -8.06
CA ARG A 19 -8.09 -6.57 -7.81
C ARG A 19 -8.49 -6.16 -6.39
N PRO A 20 -7.53 -5.89 -5.48
CA PRO A 20 -7.88 -5.51 -4.13
C PRO A 20 -8.79 -4.29 -4.17
N GLN A 21 -9.95 -4.40 -3.54
CA GLN A 21 -10.87 -3.29 -3.39
C GLN A 21 -10.13 -2.18 -2.63
N GLY A 22 -10.02 -1.02 -3.25
CA GLY A 22 -9.44 0.14 -2.59
C GLY A 22 -10.26 0.47 -1.35
N ARG A 23 -9.61 0.90 -0.28
CA ARG A 23 -10.29 1.40 0.92
C ARG A 23 -10.09 2.89 1.02
N LEU A 24 -11.15 3.64 1.36
CA LEU A 24 -11.00 5.04 1.74
C LEU A 24 -10.39 5.10 3.15
N CYS A 25 -9.23 5.71 3.26
CA CYS A 25 -8.45 5.74 4.50
C CYS A 25 -8.24 7.17 4.95
N ASP A 26 -8.38 7.39 6.27
CA ASP A 26 -8.10 8.68 6.89
C ASP A 26 -6.60 8.86 7.05
N GLY A 27 -6.11 10.03 6.66
CA GLY A 27 -4.71 10.40 6.66
C GLY A 27 -4.44 11.56 7.61
N GLU A 28 -3.40 11.42 8.42
CA GLU A 28 -2.80 12.54 9.15
C GLU A 28 -1.63 13.10 8.34
N VAL A 29 -1.66 14.42 8.10
CA VAL A 29 -0.56 15.17 7.51
C VAL A 29 0.26 15.76 8.65
N ALA A 30 1.56 15.49 8.68
CA ALA A 30 2.46 15.97 9.72
C ALA A 30 3.80 16.40 9.12
N SER A 31 4.55 17.22 9.87
CA SER A 31 5.96 17.43 9.57
C SER A 31 6.78 16.17 9.85
N LEU A 32 8.02 16.08 9.36
CA LEU A 32 8.90 14.94 9.68
C LEU A 32 9.21 14.84 11.19
N TYR A 33 9.02 15.93 11.92
CA TYR A 33 9.18 16.01 13.38
C TYR A 33 7.88 15.69 14.15
N GLY A 34 6.82 15.27 13.46
CA GLY A 34 5.56 14.85 14.08
C GLY A 34 4.61 15.99 14.44
N LYS A 35 4.89 17.24 14.04
CA LYS A 35 3.92 18.33 14.21
C LYS A 35 2.76 18.08 13.25
N SER A 36 1.55 17.90 13.78
CA SER A 36 0.35 17.76 12.95
C SER A 36 0.11 19.04 12.15
N LEU A 37 -0.13 18.88 10.85
CA LEU A 37 -0.37 19.97 9.88
C LEU A 37 -1.78 19.91 9.29
N GLY A 38 -2.50 18.81 9.51
CA GLY A 38 -3.88 18.66 9.07
C GLY A 38 -4.27 17.21 8.85
N LYS A 39 -5.42 17.03 8.19
CA LYS A 39 -5.96 15.73 7.81
C LYS A 39 -6.20 15.67 6.32
N THR A 40 -6.19 14.46 5.78
CA THR A 40 -6.54 14.17 4.39
C THR A 40 -7.25 12.82 4.35
N ASN A 41 -7.81 12.46 3.22
CA ASN A 41 -8.20 11.09 2.91
C ASN A 41 -7.58 10.68 1.57
N ALA A 42 -7.47 9.38 1.34
CA ALA A 42 -7.10 8.82 0.06
C ALA A 42 -7.62 7.39 -0.06
N TRP A 43 -7.81 6.93 -1.29
CA TRP A 43 -8.04 5.52 -1.56
C TRP A 43 -6.71 4.78 -1.54
N ILE A 44 -6.61 3.73 -0.73
CA ILE A 44 -5.45 2.84 -0.67
C ILE A 44 -5.82 1.49 -1.26
N PHE A 45 -5.06 1.07 -2.27
CA PHE A 45 -5.14 -0.25 -2.89
C PHE A 45 -3.94 -1.04 -2.40
N ASP A 46 -4.15 -1.95 -1.46
CA ASP A 46 -3.08 -2.72 -0.83
C ASP A 46 -2.88 -4.06 -1.55
N GLN A 47 -1.69 -4.30 -2.08
CA GLN A 47 -1.28 -5.59 -2.66
C GLN A 47 -0.24 -6.27 -1.76
N VAL A 48 0.12 -7.52 -2.05
CA VAL A 48 1.07 -8.28 -1.23
C VAL A 48 2.41 -7.55 -1.09
N THR A 49 2.95 -7.01 -2.18
CA THR A 49 4.33 -6.50 -2.25
C THR A 49 4.44 -4.98 -2.44
N HIS A 50 3.32 -4.31 -2.67
CA HIS A 50 3.25 -2.86 -2.91
C HIS A 50 1.86 -2.36 -2.52
N PHE A 51 1.69 -1.04 -2.49
CA PHE A 51 0.38 -0.42 -2.39
C PHE A 51 0.32 0.79 -3.31
N THR A 52 -0.89 1.15 -3.70
CA THR A 52 -1.15 2.37 -4.47
C THR A 52 -2.00 3.34 -3.66
N ILE A 53 -1.59 4.61 -3.63
CA ILE A 53 -2.37 5.72 -3.10
C ILE A 53 -3.07 6.42 -4.27
N SER A 54 -4.36 6.68 -4.14
CA SER A 54 -5.14 7.43 -5.15
C SER A 54 -5.94 8.52 -4.47
N LYS A 55 -5.77 9.76 -4.93
CA LYS A 55 -6.55 10.93 -4.46
C LYS A 55 -6.79 11.86 -5.65
N GLN A 56 -8.07 12.12 -5.95
CA GLN A 56 -8.46 12.92 -7.11
C GLN A 56 -7.80 12.38 -8.40
N SER A 57 -7.04 13.20 -9.13
CA SER A 57 -6.29 12.81 -10.33
C SER A 57 -4.87 12.30 -10.05
N VAL A 58 -4.44 12.27 -8.79
CA VAL A 58 -3.10 11.83 -8.40
C VAL A 58 -3.14 10.36 -7.98
N ARG A 59 -2.24 9.57 -8.57
CA ARG A 59 -2.02 8.16 -8.24
C ARG A 59 -0.53 7.93 -8.04
N ILE A 60 -0.15 7.39 -6.89
CA ILE A 60 1.25 7.15 -6.50
C ILE A 60 1.40 5.67 -6.14
N ASP A 61 2.28 4.98 -6.86
CA ASP A 61 2.65 3.60 -6.56
C ASP A 61 3.82 3.58 -5.56
N SER A 62 3.74 2.74 -4.52
CA SER A 62 4.86 2.61 -3.57
C SER A 62 6.13 2.08 -4.24
N GLY A 63 6.01 1.30 -5.30
CA GLY A 63 7.04 0.39 -5.77
C GLY A 63 7.13 -0.86 -4.91
N LEU A 64 8.07 -1.75 -5.25
CA LEU A 64 8.30 -3.00 -4.54
C LEU A 64 8.83 -2.73 -3.13
N LEU A 65 7.99 -2.96 -2.12
CA LEU A 65 8.38 -2.85 -0.73
C LEU A 65 9.36 -3.95 -0.37
N SER A 66 10.45 -3.57 0.30
CA SER A 66 11.46 -4.52 0.78
C SER A 66 11.81 -4.24 2.23
N SER A 67 12.12 -5.30 2.96
CA SER A 67 12.72 -5.27 4.29
C SER A 67 13.46 -6.59 4.50
N THR A 68 14.62 -6.52 5.16
CA THR A 68 15.43 -7.69 5.47
C THR A 68 14.84 -8.54 6.60
N ASP A 69 14.02 -7.92 7.46
CA ASP A 69 13.28 -8.57 8.54
C ASP A 69 12.04 -7.72 8.88
N ASN A 70 10.86 -8.19 8.49
CA ASN A 70 9.59 -7.48 8.70
C ASN A 70 9.16 -7.38 10.17
N GLN A 71 9.81 -8.12 11.08
CA GLN A 71 9.57 -7.99 12.52
C GLN A 71 10.39 -6.87 13.16
N ARG A 72 11.48 -6.44 12.49
CA ARG A 72 12.41 -5.41 13.00
C ARG A 72 12.37 -4.13 12.19
N TYR A 73 12.12 -4.22 10.90
CA TYR A 73 12.19 -3.10 9.97
C TYR A 73 10.90 -2.96 9.17
N ILE A 74 10.51 -1.71 8.98
CA ILE A 74 9.32 -1.33 8.22
C ILE A 74 9.60 -1.58 6.74
N PRO A 75 8.80 -2.41 6.04
CA PRO A 75 8.88 -2.57 4.59
C PRO A 75 8.71 -1.22 3.89
N SER A 76 9.66 -0.88 3.02
CA SER A 76 9.72 0.43 2.38
C SER A 76 10.31 0.39 0.98
N SER A 77 10.11 1.49 0.26
CA SER A 77 10.62 1.71 -1.08
C SER A 77 10.60 3.21 -1.41
N VAL A 78 11.31 3.59 -2.47
CA VAL A 78 11.22 4.94 -3.05
C VAL A 78 10.33 4.87 -4.28
N THR A 79 9.31 5.74 -4.34
CA THR A 79 8.38 5.81 -5.47
C THR A 79 9.05 6.41 -6.70
N ALA A 80 8.43 6.29 -7.88
CA ALA A 80 8.96 6.88 -9.11
C ALA A 80 9.09 8.41 -9.03
N GLU A 81 8.23 9.05 -8.24
CA GLU A 81 8.22 10.50 -7.98
C GLU A 81 9.23 10.91 -6.89
N GLY A 82 9.94 9.97 -6.27
CA GLY A 82 10.95 10.24 -5.26
C GLY A 82 10.43 10.33 -3.83
N TYR A 83 9.18 9.91 -3.56
CA TYR A 83 8.68 9.81 -2.20
C TYR A 83 9.19 8.56 -1.51
N TYR A 84 9.36 8.61 -0.19
CA TYR A 84 9.66 7.41 0.58
C TYR A 84 8.36 6.79 1.12
N ALA A 85 8.03 5.61 0.59
CA ALA A 85 6.80 4.87 0.90
C ALA A 85 7.08 3.78 1.93
N GLN A 86 6.17 3.59 2.89
CA GLN A 86 6.31 2.62 3.98
C GLN A 86 4.99 1.92 4.29
N ARG A 87 5.05 0.61 4.54
CA ARG A 87 3.94 -0.17 5.13
C ARG A 87 4.18 -0.35 6.63
N LEU A 88 3.50 0.45 7.44
CA LEU A 88 3.65 0.45 8.90
C LEU A 88 2.92 -0.73 9.57
N GLY A 89 1.99 -1.36 8.86
CA GLY A 89 1.21 -2.50 9.31
C GLY A 89 0.15 -2.88 8.28
N ASN A 90 -0.79 -3.74 8.68
CA ASN A 90 -1.80 -4.31 7.77
C ASN A 90 -2.82 -3.29 7.22
N ASN A 91 -2.96 -2.14 7.88
CA ASN A 91 -3.91 -1.10 7.52
C ASN A 91 -3.30 0.31 7.65
N ARG A 92 -1.98 0.42 7.80
CA ARG A 92 -1.30 1.70 8.00
C ARG A 92 -0.19 1.88 6.98
N PHE A 93 -0.30 2.97 6.21
CA PHE A 93 0.57 3.27 5.08
C PHE A 93 1.11 4.68 5.24
N ARG A 94 2.36 4.91 4.87
CA ARG A 94 2.98 6.22 4.99
C ARG A 94 3.69 6.61 3.71
N LEU A 95 3.57 7.87 3.36
CA LEU A 95 4.33 8.51 2.29
C LEU A 95 5.06 9.72 2.87
N ILE A 96 6.36 9.80 2.61
CA ILE A 96 7.24 10.85 3.12
C ILE A 96 7.82 11.64 1.94
N ASN A 97 7.66 12.95 2.00
CA ASN A 97 8.33 13.91 1.11
C ASN A 97 9.34 14.70 1.95
N ALA A 98 10.58 14.19 2.01
CA ALA A 98 11.63 14.79 2.82
C ALA A 98 11.99 16.24 2.40
N PRO A 99 12.13 16.56 1.09
CA PRO A 99 12.35 17.94 0.64
C PRO A 99 11.32 18.96 1.13
N GLN A 100 10.06 18.55 1.31
CA GLN A 100 8.98 19.43 1.77
C GLN A 100 8.76 19.39 3.28
N ASN A 101 9.55 18.62 4.04
CA ASN A 101 9.32 18.36 5.45
C ASN A 101 7.88 17.86 5.73
N LEU A 102 7.38 16.93 4.91
CA LEU A 102 6.02 16.41 5.01
C LEU A 102 6.02 14.89 5.09
N MET A 103 5.14 14.36 5.93
CA MET A 103 4.73 12.97 5.91
C MET A 103 3.22 12.87 6.02
N ILE A 104 2.65 11.88 5.33
CA ILE A 104 1.24 11.53 5.45
C ILE A 104 1.16 10.08 5.90
N THR A 105 0.41 9.81 6.97
CA THR A 105 0.12 8.46 7.43
C THR A 105 -1.36 8.18 7.29
N TRP A 106 -1.74 7.25 6.41
CA TRP A 106 -3.10 6.77 6.27
C TRP A 106 -3.36 5.56 7.15
N THR A 107 -4.52 5.54 7.78
CA THR A 107 -5.05 4.40 8.53
C THR A 107 -6.38 3.99 7.91
N CYS A 108 -6.44 2.75 7.43
CA CYS A 108 -7.61 2.20 6.76
C CYS A 108 -8.52 1.47 7.76
N PRO A 109 -9.84 1.46 7.52
CA PRO A 109 -10.76 0.64 8.29
C PRO A 109 -10.41 -0.86 8.16
N ALA A 110 -10.86 -1.64 9.14
CA ALA A 110 -10.73 -3.08 9.08
C ALA A 110 -11.42 -3.64 7.83
N PRO A 111 -10.92 -4.73 7.22
CA PRO A 111 -11.64 -5.39 6.14
C PRO A 111 -13.06 -5.75 6.60
N GLY A 112 -14.09 -5.37 5.83
CA GLY A 112 -15.49 -5.77 6.07
C GLY A 112 -16.34 -4.85 6.95
N THR A 113 -15.90 -3.62 7.25
CA THR A 113 -16.69 -2.63 8.01
C THR A 113 -17.23 -1.50 7.13
N GLU A 114 -17.76 -1.83 5.95
CA GLU A 114 -18.47 -0.87 5.06
C GLU A 114 -19.92 -0.66 5.52
#